data_AF-A0A2G9XGI1-F1
#
_entry.id   AF-A0A2G9XGI1-F1
#
_cell.length_a   1.000
_cell.length_b   1.000
_cell.length_c   1.000
_cell.angle_alpha   90.00
_cell.angle_beta   90.00
_cell.angle_gamma   90.00
#
_symmetry.space_group_name_H-M   'P 1'
#
loop_
_entity.id
_entity.type
_entity.pdbx_description
1 polymer ?
#
loop_
_entity_poly.entity_id
_entity_poly.type
_entity_poly.pdbx_seq_one_letter_code
_entity_poly.pdbx_strand_id
1 'polypeptide(L)'
;QHLGETELTATTTQTVSTTTAIVVGNATHIVVTATSSVILDSAPTIANGTTGQVVIIRGASTTATVSLQDQDTLASSNLQLGVISRQLGNGDTLALMFDGTDWLELWFSGDINADYAEMYKIKEDVEIGDVVSFTEERLKVGKAEL
;
A
#
# COMPACT_ATOMS: atom_id res chain seq x y z
N GLN A 1 8.85 -9.64 -28.67
CA GLN A 1 9.27 -8.96 -27.44
C GLN A 1 8.05 -8.24 -26.91
N HIS A 2 7.45 -8.75 -25.83
CA HIS A 2 6.31 -8.09 -25.21
C HIS A 2 6.89 -7.31 -24.02
N LEU A 3 7.12 -6.00 -24.21
CA LEU A 3 7.37 -5.12 -23.08
C LEU A 3 6.02 -4.99 -22.37
N GLY A 4 5.80 -5.84 -21.37
CA GLY A 4 4.64 -5.72 -20.49
C GLY A 4 4.85 -4.49 -19.61
N GLU A 5 4.25 -3.38 -20.01
CA GLU A 5 4.12 -2.21 -19.16
C GLU A 5 2.97 -2.48 -18.18
N THR A 6 3.30 -2.64 -16.89
CA THR A 6 2.28 -2.70 -15.84
C THR A 6 1.84 -1.27 -15.55
N GLU A 7 0.77 -0.83 -16.19
CA GLU A 7 0.14 0.45 -15.88
C GLU A 7 -0.70 0.32 -14.60
N LEU A 8 -0.27 0.98 -13.53
CA LEU A 8 -1.09 1.16 -12.34
C LEU A 8 -2.07 2.30 -12.58
N THR A 9 -3.25 1.98 -13.12
CA THR A 9 -4.30 2.99 -13.29
C THR A 9 -4.77 3.46 -11.92
N ALA A 10 -4.38 4.68 -11.55
CA ALA A 10 -4.88 5.33 -10.34
C ALA A 10 -6.39 5.52 -10.48
N THR A 11 -7.14 5.11 -9.46
CA THR A 11 -8.55 5.50 -9.34
C THR A 11 -8.67 6.97 -8.89
N THR A 12 -9.87 7.54 -9.06
CA THR A 12 -10.19 8.86 -8.54
C THR A 12 -9.97 8.92 -7.03
N THR A 13 -9.39 10.03 -6.54
CA THR A 13 -9.20 10.26 -5.10
C THR A 13 -10.51 10.11 -4.34
N GLN A 14 -10.50 9.24 -3.32
CA GLN A 14 -11.62 9.03 -2.42
C GLN A 14 -11.46 9.94 -1.20
N THR A 15 -12.45 10.81 -0.97
CA THR A 15 -12.54 11.54 0.31
C THR A 15 -13.30 10.67 1.29
N VAL A 16 -12.62 10.24 2.35
CA VAL A 16 -13.18 9.34 3.37
C VAL A 16 -13.53 10.09 4.65
N SER A 17 -14.42 9.48 5.43
CA SER A 17 -14.81 9.89 6.77
C SER A 17 -14.78 8.67 7.70
N THR A 18 -14.85 8.90 9.00
CA THR A 18 -14.78 7.89 10.08
C THR A 18 -15.57 6.60 9.77
N THR A 19 -16.77 6.70 9.20
CA THR A 19 -17.66 5.54 8.97
C THR A 19 -17.74 5.06 7.54
N THR A 20 -16.94 5.63 6.62
CA THR A 20 -16.99 5.29 5.20
C THR A 20 -15.88 4.31 4.86
N ALA A 21 -16.27 3.11 4.39
CA ALA A 21 -15.31 2.13 3.90
C ALA A 21 -14.64 2.61 2.60
N ILE A 22 -13.36 2.29 2.41
CA ILE A 22 -12.64 2.55 1.16
C ILE A 22 -13.15 1.58 0.08
N VAL A 23 -13.50 2.09 -1.09
CA VAL A 23 -14.02 1.26 -2.19
C VAL A 23 -12.88 0.87 -3.13
N VAL A 24 -12.62 -0.43 -3.30
CA VAL A 24 -11.53 -0.91 -4.16
C VAL A 24 -11.98 -1.26 -5.57
N GLY A 25 -13.09 -1.98 -5.74
CA GLY A 25 -13.51 -2.47 -7.06
C GLY A 25 -12.40 -3.31 -7.72
N ASN A 26 -12.06 -3.00 -8.97
CA ASN A 26 -10.93 -3.59 -9.70
C ASN A 26 -9.65 -2.72 -9.68
N ALA A 27 -9.58 -1.73 -8.78
CA ALA A 27 -8.42 -0.86 -8.65
C ALA A 27 -7.18 -1.61 -8.15
N THR A 28 -6.03 -1.25 -8.71
CA THR A 28 -4.70 -1.64 -8.19
C THR A 28 -4.03 -0.51 -7.44
N HIS A 29 -4.49 0.74 -7.62
CA HIS A 29 -4.00 1.92 -6.93
C HIS A 29 -5.16 2.87 -6.57
N ILE A 30 -5.24 3.23 -5.29
CA ILE A 30 -6.24 4.11 -4.71
C ILE A 30 -5.55 5.26 -4.00
N VAL A 31 -6.07 6.46 -4.22
CA VAL A 31 -5.67 7.64 -3.47
C VAL A 31 -6.78 7.98 -2.48
N VAL A 32 -6.42 8.13 -1.21
CA VAL A 32 -7.35 8.52 -0.15
C VAL A 32 -6.98 9.88 0.44
N THR A 33 -8.01 10.62 0.85
CA THR A 33 -7.86 11.90 1.54
C THR A 33 -8.99 12.08 2.55
N ALA A 34 -8.85 13.05 3.45
CA ALA A 34 -9.89 13.44 4.39
C ALA A 34 -9.89 14.96 4.58
N THR A 35 -11.06 15.51 4.93
CA THR A 35 -11.22 16.95 5.21
C THR A 35 -10.63 17.37 6.56
N SER A 36 -10.50 16.41 7.48
CA SER A 36 -9.83 16.51 8.77
C SER A 36 -9.21 15.16 9.08
N SER A 37 -8.24 15.08 10.00
CA SER A 37 -7.70 13.77 10.37
C SER A 37 -8.81 12.87 10.93
N VAL A 38 -8.87 11.64 10.44
CA VAL A 38 -9.90 10.65 10.79
C VAL A 38 -9.24 9.32 11.12
N ILE A 39 -9.84 8.61 12.07
CA ILE A 39 -9.62 7.18 12.28
C ILE A 39 -10.82 6.49 11.65
N LEU A 40 -10.59 5.53 10.77
CA LEU A 40 -11.69 4.76 10.18
C LEU A 40 -12.18 3.73 11.19
N ASP A 41 -13.45 3.85 11.55
CA ASP A 41 -14.23 2.95 12.41
C ASP A 41 -15.27 2.14 11.60
N SER A 42 -15.21 2.23 10.26
CA SER A 42 -16.00 1.38 9.38
C SER A 42 -15.55 -0.07 9.46
N ALA A 43 -16.50 -1.00 9.56
CA ALA A 43 -16.27 -2.44 9.52
C ALA A 43 -17.20 -3.07 8.45
N PRO A 44 -16.68 -3.53 7.30
CA PRO A 44 -15.26 -3.54 6.91
C PRO A 44 -14.69 -2.14 6.66
N THR A 45 -13.38 -1.97 6.84
CA THR A 45 -12.66 -0.70 6.61
C THR A 45 -12.43 -0.46 5.14
N ILE A 46 -12.20 -1.55 4.40
CA ILE A 46 -12.04 -1.55 2.96
C ILE A 46 -13.08 -2.51 2.40
N ALA A 47 -13.80 -2.16 1.33
CA ALA A 47 -14.68 -3.10 0.67
C ALA A 47 -13.90 -4.38 0.29
N ASN A 48 -14.49 -5.56 0.51
CA ASN A 48 -13.85 -6.83 0.20
C ASN A 48 -13.41 -6.89 -1.27
N GLY A 49 -12.22 -7.44 -1.50
CA GLY A 49 -11.65 -7.63 -2.83
C GLY A 49 -12.00 -9.00 -3.43
N THR A 50 -11.30 -9.32 -4.51
CA THR A 50 -11.20 -10.70 -5.03
C THR A 50 -9.96 -11.36 -4.43
N THR A 51 -10.00 -12.65 -4.09
CA THR A 51 -8.83 -13.37 -3.56
C THR A 51 -7.61 -13.19 -4.47
N GLY A 52 -6.47 -12.83 -3.87
CA GLY A 52 -5.22 -12.52 -4.55
C GLY A 52 -5.14 -11.09 -5.12
N GLN A 53 -6.21 -10.28 -5.00
CA GLN A 53 -6.17 -8.89 -5.44
C GLN A 53 -5.19 -8.09 -4.59
N VAL A 54 -4.29 -7.38 -5.27
CA VAL A 54 -3.35 -6.45 -4.65
C VAL A 54 -3.82 -5.03 -4.88
N VAL A 55 -3.77 -4.22 -3.83
CA VAL A 55 -4.07 -2.79 -3.91
C VAL A 55 -2.99 -1.99 -3.19
N ILE A 56 -2.63 -0.86 -3.79
CA ILE A 56 -1.80 0.18 -3.18
C ILE A 56 -2.70 1.33 -2.79
N ILE A 57 -2.67 1.74 -1.53
CA ILE A 57 -3.43 2.86 -0.99
C ILE A 57 -2.46 3.95 -0.59
N ARG A 58 -2.62 5.13 -1.18
CA ARG A 58 -1.77 6.29 -0.93
C ARG A 58 -2.56 7.43 -0.30
N GLY A 59 -2.02 8.02 0.77
CA GLY A 59 -2.58 9.25 1.33
C GLY A 59 -2.19 10.48 0.51
N ALA A 60 -3.13 11.41 0.32
CA ALA A 60 -2.93 12.62 -0.48
C ALA A 60 -3.02 13.95 0.28
N SER A 61 -3.51 13.94 1.53
CA SER A 61 -3.70 15.19 2.27
C SER A 61 -2.42 15.65 2.93
N THR A 62 -2.04 16.91 2.70
CA THR A 62 -0.88 17.55 3.34
C THR A 62 -1.16 18.04 4.76
N THR A 63 -2.43 18.05 5.20
CA THR A 63 -2.86 18.63 6.48
C THR A 63 -3.71 17.69 7.33
N ALA A 64 -4.20 16.59 6.75
CA ALA A 64 -5.02 15.60 7.43
C ALA A 64 -4.46 14.21 7.16
N THR A 65 -4.82 13.26 8.01
CA THR A 65 -4.42 11.86 7.86
C THR A 65 -5.60 10.93 7.93
N VAL A 66 -5.53 9.81 7.22
CA VAL A 66 -6.48 8.71 7.30
C VAL A 66 -5.84 7.57 8.07
N SER A 67 -6.35 7.25 9.25
CA SER A 67 -5.84 6.13 10.06
C SER A 67 -6.72 4.90 9.89
N LEU A 68 -6.12 3.78 9.50
CA LEU A 68 -6.73 2.47 9.37
C LEU A 68 -6.38 1.65 10.62
N GLN A 69 -7.32 0.82 11.09
CA GLN A 69 -7.17 0.03 12.32
C GLN A 69 -7.13 -1.46 12.02
N ASP A 70 -6.19 -2.14 12.65
CA ASP A 70 -6.06 -3.60 12.56
C ASP A 70 -7.30 -4.33 13.12
N GLN A 71 -7.56 -5.56 12.67
CA GLN A 71 -8.67 -6.42 13.07
C GLN A 71 -8.72 -6.67 14.58
N ASP A 72 -7.57 -6.72 15.26
CA ASP A 72 -7.49 -6.89 16.71
C ASP A 72 -7.88 -5.61 17.48
N THR A 73 -7.83 -4.44 16.81
CA THR A 73 -8.21 -3.14 17.38
C THR A 73 -9.66 -2.79 17.05
N LEU A 74 -10.06 -2.96 15.78
CA LEU A 74 -11.42 -2.76 15.29
C LEU A 74 -11.93 -4.10 14.77
N ALA A 75 -12.76 -4.78 15.55
CA ALA A 75 -13.32 -6.06 15.15
C ALA A 75 -14.11 -5.93 13.85
N SER A 76 -13.89 -6.86 12.92
CA SER A 76 -14.46 -6.83 11.56
C SER A 76 -13.97 -5.67 10.68
N SER A 77 -12.81 -5.06 11.01
CA SER A 77 -12.18 -4.05 10.16
C SER A 77 -11.75 -4.57 8.81
N ASN A 78 -11.61 -5.88 8.63
CA ASN A 78 -11.05 -6.63 7.52
C ASN A 78 -9.59 -6.33 7.17
N LEU A 79 -8.79 -5.90 8.14
CA LEU A 79 -7.38 -5.55 7.96
C LEU A 79 -6.48 -6.36 8.90
N GLN A 80 -5.50 -7.05 8.34
CA GLN A 80 -4.42 -7.70 9.09
C GLN A 80 -3.14 -6.90 8.87
N LEU A 81 -2.86 -5.96 9.76
CA LEU A 81 -1.76 -5.01 9.69
C LEU A 81 -0.56 -5.50 10.52
N GLY A 82 0.65 -5.07 10.16
CA GLY A 82 1.84 -5.38 10.96
C GLY A 82 1.90 -4.63 12.30
N VAL A 83 0.94 -3.74 12.56
CA VAL A 83 0.82 -2.84 13.72
C VAL A 83 -0.65 -2.54 13.99
N ILE A 84 -0.98 -2.05 15.19
CA ILE A 84 -2.36 -1.74 15.60
C ILE A 84 -3.08 -0.72 14.69
N SER A 85 -2.34 0.19 14.05
CA SER A 85 -2.90 1.18 13.14
C SER A 85 -1.87 1.69 12.14
N ARG A 86 -2.31 1.96 10.92
CA ARG A 86 -1.55 2.64 9.86
C ARG A 86 -2.16 4.00 9.58
N GLN A 87 -1.35 5.05 9.70
CA GLN A 87 -1.74 6.42 9.39
C GLN A 87 -1.24 6.77 7.98
N LEU A 88 -2.13 7.29 7.13
CA LEU A 88 -1.84 7.74 5.79
C LEU A 88 -1.95 9.26 5.70
N GLY A 89 -0.82 9.95 5.78
CA GLY A 89 -0.62 11.34 5.38
C GLY A 89 -0.18 11.47 3.91
N ASN A 90 0.24 12.66 3.50
CA ASN A 90 0.66 12.91 2.12
C ASN A 90 1.89 12.10 1.73
N GLY A 91 1.72 11.18 0.77
CA GLY A 91 2.81 10.35 0.26
C GLY A 91 2.93 8.99 0.94
N ASP A 92 2.38 8.85 2.14
CA ASP A 92 2.34 7.58 2.86
C ASP A 92 1.59 6.54 2.04
N THR A 93 2.13 5.35 1.97
CA THR A 93 1.68 4.30 1.05
C THR A 93 1.59 2.96 1.77
N LEU A 94 0.46 2.28 1.60
CA LEU A 94 0.16 0.97 2.17
C LEU A 94 -0.19 0.01 1.03
N ALA A 95 0.52 -1.12 0.93
CA ALA A 95 0.23 -2.18 -0.02
C ALA A 95 -0.41 -3.38 0.69
N LEU A 96 -1.53 -3.86 0.15
CA LEU A 96 -2.33 -4.93 0.73
C LEU A 96 -2.64 -6.02 -0.30
N MET A 97 -2.85 -7.26 0.15
CA MET A 97 -3.41 -8.35 -0.65
C MET A 97 -4.66 -8.92 0.04
N PHE A 98 -5.75 -9.11 -0.71
CA PHE A 98 -6.94 -9.76 -0.19
C PHE A 98 -6.78 -11.29 -0.22
N ASP A 99 -6.93 -11.97 0.92
CA ASP A 99 -6.74 -13.43 1.01
C ASP A 99 -8.04 -14.24 0.77
N GLY A 100 -9.17 -13.55 0.60
CA GLY A 100 -10.51 -14.14 0.52
C GLY A 100 -11.39 -13.82 1.73
N THR A 101 -10.79 -13.34 2.81
CA THR A 101 -11.47 -12.91 4.05
C THR A 101 -11.06 -11.48 4.41
N ASP A 102 -9.76 -11.24 4.53
CA ASP A 102 -9.18 -9.99 5.01
C ASP A 102 -8.14 -9.43 4.02
N TRP A 103 -7.84 -8.14 4.18
CA TRP A 103 -6.70 -7.50 3.52
C TRP A 103 -5.46 -7.63 4.38
N LEU A 104 -4.46 -8.34 3.88
CA LEU A 104 -3.18 -8.57 4.53
C LEU A 104 -2.20 -7.47 4.14
N GLU A 105 -1.51 -6.89 5.12
CA GLU A 105 -0.41 -5.96 4.87
C GLU A 105 0.76 -6.67 4.21
N LEU A 106 1.14 -6.18 3.03
CA LEU A 106 2.37 -6.58 2.35
C LEU A 106 3.51 -5.63 2.72
N TRP A 107 3.23 -4.33 2.77
CA TRP A 107 4.24 -3.30 2.97
C TRP A 107 3.63 -1.94 3.34
N PHE A 108 4.39 -1.11 4.05
CA PHE A 108 4.03 0.26 4.39
C PHE A 108 5.25 1.19 4.33
N SER A 109 5.09 2.39 3.75
CA SER A 109 5.99 3.53 3.95
C SER A 109 5.23 4.72 4.54
N GLY A 110 5.83 5.32 5.57
CA GLY A 110 5.37 6.56 6.20
C GLY A 110 6.09 7.81 5.67
N ASP A 111 6.63 7.76 4.45
CA ASP A 111 7.15 8.95 3.78
C ASP A 111 6.89 8.94 2.26
N ILE A 112 7.00 10.13 1.64
CA ILE A 112 6.87 10.33 0.20
C ILE A 112 8.04 9.73 -0.60
N ASN A 113 9.09 9.27 0.09
CA ASN A 113 10.24 8.59 -0.50
C ASN A 113 10.07 7.08 -0.47
N ALA A 114 8.84 6.59 -0.25
CA ALA A 114 8.38 5.24 -0.50
C ALA A 114 9.14 4.61 -1.68
N ASP A 115 10.18 3.86 -1.37
CA ASP A 115 10.97 3.18 -2.38
C ASP A 115 10.16 1.98 -2.84
N TYR A 116 9.35 2.18 -3.89
CA TYR A 116 8.63 1.09 -4.54
C TYR A 116 9.57 -0.04 -4.98
N ALA A 117 10.89 0.17 -5.01
CA ALA A 117 11.86 -0.90 -5.24
C ALA A 117 11.93 -1.92 -4.10
N GLU A 118 11.46 -1.62 -2.88
CA GLU A 118 11.42 -2.61 -1.80
C GLU A 118 10.25 -3.61 -1.94
N MET A 119 9.17 -3.26 -2.66
CA MET A 119 8.18 -4.25 -3.12
C MET A 119 8.78 -5.25 -4.13
N TYR A 120 9.90 -4.89 -4.77
CA TYR A 120 10.67 -5.75 -5.66
C TYR A 120 11.85 -6.45 -4.97
N LYS A 121 12.00 -6.39 -3.64
CA LYS A 121 13.04 -7.18 -2.94
C LYS A 121 12.69 -8.67 -2.98
N ILE A 122 13.09 -9.30 -4.07
CA ILE A 122 13.10 -10.75 -4.26
C ILE A 122 14.18 -11.29 -3.30
N LYS A 123 13.74 -11.89 -2.19
CA LYS A 123 14.62 -12.59 -1.24
C LYS A 123 15.43 -13.73 -1.91
N GLU A 124 15.05 -14.11 -3.12
CA GLU A 124 15.65 -15.20 -3.90
C GLU A 124 16.70 -14.73 -4.95
N ASP A 125 16.80 -13.43 -5.26
CA ASP A 125 17.65 -12.92 -6.35
C ASP A 125 18.84 -12.05 -5.89
N VAL A 126 19.08 -11.96 -4.57
CA VAL A 126 20.21 -11.20 -4.01
C VAL A 126 21.02 -12.09 -3.09
N GLU A 127 22.24 -12.44 -3.54
CA GLU A 127 23.20 -13.24 -2.78
C GLU A 127 24.18 -12.36 -2.00
N ILE A 128 24.89 -12.94 -1.04
CA ILE A 128 25.98 -12.25 -0.33
C ILE A 128 27.08 -11.92 -1.34
N GLY A 129 27.36 -10.62 -1.52
CA GLY A 129 28.36 -10.13 -2.48
C GLY A 129 27.77 -9.41 -3.69
N ASP A 130 26.45 -9.32 -3.80
CA ASP A 130 25.80 -8.51 -4.83
C ASP A 130 25.68 -7.04 -4.40
N VAL A 131 25.87 -6.13 -5.36
CA VAL A 131 25.64 -4.69 -5.20
C VAL A 131 24.34 -4.33 -5.88
N VAL A 132 23.43 -3.75 -5.09
CA VAL A 132 22.22 -3.12 -5.59
C VAL A 132 22.51 -1.65 -5.83
N SER A 133 22.33 -1.20 -7.07
CA SER A 133 22.52 0.20 -7.43
C SER A 133 21.23 0.79 -7.98
N PHE A 134 20.95 2.01 -7.54
CA PHE A 134 19.88 2.83 -8.09
C PHE A 134 20.49 3.78 -9.13
N THR A 135 19.96 3.73 -10.34
CA THR A 135 20.15 4.81 -11.32
C THR A 135 18.84 5.58 -11.45
N GLU A 136 18.89 6.85 -11.85
CA GLU A 136 17.71 7.75 -11.93
C GLU A 136 16.54 7.16 -12.73
N GLU A 137 16.78 6.10 -13.51
CA GLU A 137 15.78 5.48 -14.38
C GLU A 137 15.51 4.00 -14.08
N ARG A 138 16.41 3.25 -13.40
CA ARG A 138 16.27 1.79 -13.24
C ARG A 138 16.99 1.23 -12.00
N LEU A 139 16.39 0.20 -11.40
CA LEU A 139 17.03 -0.73 -10.48
C LEU A 139 17.96 -1.67 -11.26
N LYS A 140 19.21 -1.81 -10.81
CA LYS A 140 20.17 -2.80 -11.34
C LYS A 140 20.78 -3.59 -10.18
N VAL A 141 20.75 -4.92 -10.31
CA VAL A 141 21.50 -5.84 -9.45
C VAL A 141 22.68 -6.37 -10.25
N GLY A 142 23.88 -6.27 -9.69
CA GLY A 142 25.10 -6.81 -10.29
C GLY A 142 26.03 -7.35 -9.21
N LYS A 143 26.96 -8.24 -9.58
CA LYS A 143 27.97 -8.73 -8.65
C LYS A 143 28.95 -7.60 -8.30
N ALA A 144 29.35 -7.49 -7.04
CA ALA A 144 30.45 -6.62 -6.67
C ALA A 144 31.71 -7.07 -7.41
N GLU A 145 32.23 -6.25 -8.32
CA GLU A 145 33.59 -6.41 -8.80
C GLU A 145 34.53 -5.71 -7.80
N LEU A 146 35.53 -6.44 -7.32
CA LEU A 146 36.58 -5.95 -6.42
C LEU A 146 37.54 -4.99 -7.13
#